data_AF-A0A939JNK9-F1
#
_entry.id   AF-A0A939JNK9-F1
#
_cell.length_a   1.000
_cell.length_b   1.000
_cell.length_c   1.000
_cell.angle_alpha   90.00
_cell.angle_beta   90.00
_cell.angle_gamma   90.00
#
_symmetry.space_group_name_H-M   'P 1'
#
loop_
_entity.id
_entity.type
_entity.pdbx_description
1 polymer ?
#
loop_
_entity_poly.entity_id
_entity_poly.type
_entity_poly.pdbx_seq_one_letter_code
_entity_poly.pdbx_strand_id
1 'polypeptide(L)'
;MLRFSTPRDPALLARFVKLRVIEPENAFWRRGIEACVRYLKETGAEQLRVPYGFVTPEDWVPAGFPLGTWLADQRRFNKAGRLTAARVGELDELGMVWSHQDVAFEEGLTAACAWAAAHGHFLPPATAVWDGYPIGTWAKNMRTAARIADTIVERREAGLRVESSAKALTQARREALDEIDPGWCPVWDAGWQRCFRLAQAHVQGGGAVPTVPGEVIVQGEDLGRWAQASRLGWDALMPVQQWMLENVLGLAPAEEHERPVKRTQEDKWALNLRAARQFHAREGHLNVPRKHVEHLEPEGRREGAEELLAVKLGMVLDNIRKRADKLTEQRRAHLDQLGMRWTSGATSRSTR
;
A
#
# COMPACT_ATOMS: atom_id res chain seq x y z
N MET A 1 46.00 21.76 -65.94
CA MET A 1 45.28 23.06 -65.92
C MET A 1 43.82 22.78 -65.61
N LEU A 2 43.41 22.81 -64.34
CA LEU A 2 42.02 22.55 -63.92
C LEU A 2 41.34 23.90 -63.69
N ARG A 3 40.39 24.24 -64.58
CA ARG A 3 39.57 25.45 -64.50
C ARG A 3 38.49 25.25 -63.42
N PHE A 4 38.58 26.01 -62.33
CA PHE A 4 37.44 26.27 -61.46
C PHE A 4 36.70 27.51 -61.97
N SER A 5 35.40 27.57 -61.65
CA SER A 5 34.50 28.74 -61.58
C SER A 5 33.48 28.89 -62.70
N THR A 6 32.38 28.15 -62.59
CA THR A 6 31.06 28.70 -62.95
C THR A 6 30.63 29.60 -61.78
N PRO A 7 30.30 30.89 -61.98
CA PRO A 7 29.80 31.73 -60.91
C PRO A 7 28.41 31.22 -60.50
N ARG A 8 28.26 30.74 -59.27
CA ARG A 8 26.94 30.48 -58.69
C ARG A 8 26.35 31.81 -58.25
N ASP A 9 25.14 32.09 -58.71
CA ASP A 9 24.39 33.31 -58.40
C ASP A 9 24.32 33.52 -56.85
N PRO A 10 24.89 34.62 -56.32
CA PRO A 10 24.85 34.95 -54.91
C PRO A 10 23.42 35.06 -54.36
N ALA A 11 22.44 35.42 -55.18
CA ALA A 11 21.04 35.48 -54.80
C ALA A 11 20.44 34.08 -54.60
N LEU A 12 20.84 33.10 -55.42
CA LEU A 12 20.46 31.69 -55.25
C LEU A 12 21.12 31.07 -54.00
N LEU A 13 22.39 31.39 -53.72
CA LEU A 13 23.06 30.95 -52.49
C LEU A 13 22.43 31.60 -51.24
N ALA A 14 22.11 32.89 -51.29
CA ALA A 14 21.41 33.57 -50.21
C ALA A 14 20.01 32.98 -49.99
N ARG A 15 19.27 32.65 -51.06
CA ARG A 15 17.93 32.04 -50.99
C ARG A 15 17.97 30.59 -50.50
N PHE A 16 19.00 29.83 -50.86
CA PHE A 16 19.23 28.45 -50.38
C PHE A 16 19.64 28.41 -48.89
N VAL A 17 20.37 29.43 -48.41
CA VAL A 17 20.75 29.59 -46.99
C VAL A 17 19.58 30.15 -46.16
N LYS A 18 18.78 31.08 -46.70
CA LYS A 18 17.58 31.62 -46.02
C LYS A 18 16.50 30.55 -45.79
N LEU A 19 16.32 29.62 -46.74
CA LEU A 19 15.27 28.60 -46.67
C LEU A 19 15.58 27.38 -45.80
N ARG A 20 16.83 27.15 -45.36
CA ARG A 20 17.20 25.84 -44.80
C ARG A 20 17.86 25.80 -43.41
N VAL A 21 18.15 26.92 -42.73
CA VAL A 21 18.89 26.82 -41.44
C VAL A 21 18.34 27.64 -40.27
N ILE A 22 17.45 28.65 -40.41
CA ILE A 22 16.98 29.42 -39.22
C ILE A 22 15.46 29.71 -39.18
N GLU A 23 14.78 29.82 -40.32
CA GLU A 23 13.35 30.20 -40.35
C GLU A 23 12.31 29.06 -40.13
N PRO A 24 12.49 27.81 -40.59
CA PRO A 24 11.44 26.78 -40.47
C PRO A 24 11.31 26.19 -39.07
N GLU A 25 12.40 26.01 -38.34
CA GLU A 25 12.35 25.44 -36.97
C GLU A 25 11.72 26.43 -35.99
N ASN A 26 12.08 27.70 -36.09
CA ASN A 26 11.46 28.78 -35.30
C ASN A 26 9.98 28.98 -35.68
N ALA A 27 9.61 28.79 -36.94
CA ALA A 27 8.21 28.85 -37.38
C ALA A 27 7.40 27.66 -36.86
N PHE A 28 7.96 26.45 -36.88
CA PHE A 28 7.29 25.25 -36.36
C PHE A 28 7.16 25.29 -34.82
N TRP A 29 8.18 25.78 -34.12
CA TRP A 29 8.11 26.04 -32.68
C TRP A 29 7.03 27.07 -32.33
N ARG A 30 7.04 28.23 -32.99
CA ARG A 30 6.02 29.28 -32.79
C ARG A 30 4.60 28.75 -33.02
N ARG A 31 4.39 27.95 -34.07
CA ARG A 31 3.11 27.28 -34.35
C ARG A 31 2.68 26.35 -33.21
N GLY A 32 3.63 25.63 -32.60
CA GLY A 32 3.37 24.80 -31.43
C GLY A 32 2.95 25.62 -30.21
N ILE A 33 3.67 26.71 -29.92
CA ILE A 33 3.35 27.62 -28.81
C ILE A 33 1.98 28.28 -29.00
N GLU A 34 1.67 28.79 -30.19
CA GLU A 34 0.36 29.37 -30.51
C GLU A 34 -0.78 28.36 -30.29
N ALA A 35 -0.57 27.11 -30.74
CA ALA A 35 -1.51 26.02 -30.52
C ALA A 35 -1.68 25.67 -29.03
N CYS A 36 -0.59 25.68 -28.23
CA CYS A 36 -0.65 25.51 -26.77
C CYS A 36 -1.49 26.61 -26.10
N VAL A 37 -1.20 27.88 -26.38
CA VAL A 37 -1.90 29.04 -25.81
C VAL A 37 -3.39 28.97 -26.13
N ARG A 38 -3.74 28.69 -27.39
CA ARG A 38 -5.13 28.55 -27.80
C ARG A 38 -5.80 27.35 -27.14
N TYR A 39 -5.12 26.22 -27.02
CA TYR A 39 -5.65 25.05 -26.31
C TYR A 39 -6.03 25.37 -24.85
N LEU A 40 -5.14 26.03 -24.10
CA LEU A 40 -5.41 26.42 -22.71
C LEU A 40 -6.61 27.38 -22.63
N LYS A 41 -6.69 28.34 -23.55
CA LYS A 41 -7.81 29.29 -23.63
C LYS A 41 -9.16 28.60 -23.90
N GLU A 42 -9.22 27.71 -24.88
CA GLU A 42 -10.48 27.04 -25.28
C GLU A 42 -10.93 25.98 -24.27
N THR A 43 -9.99 25.31 -23.61
CA THR A 43 -10.31 24.26 -22.63
C THR A 43 -10.46 24.79 -21.21
N GLY A 44 -9.93 25.98 -20.91
CA GLY A 44 -9.80 26.51 -19.55
C GLY A 44 -8.83 25.71 -18.68
N ALA A 45 -7.99 24.85 -19.28
CA ALA A 45 -7.04 24.05 -18.54
C ALA A 45 -5.87 24.90 -18.03
N GLU A 46 -5.40 24.60 -16.82
CA GLU A 46 -4.22 25.26 -16.23
C GLU A 46 -2.89 24.60 -16.66
N GLN A 47 -2.95 23.38 -17.21
CA GLN A 47 -1.78 22.59 -17.61
C GLN A 47 -1.97 21.98 -19.00
N LEU A 48 -0.87 21.81 -19.74
CA LEU A 48 -0.85 21.20 -21.09
C LEU A 48 -0.97 19.66 -21.05
N ARG A 49 -2.12 19.18 -20.54
CA ARG A 49 -2.52 17.75 -20.56
C ARG A 49 -3.24 17.40 -21.87
N VAL A 50 -2.58 17.74 -22.98
CA VAL A 50 -3.12 17.53 -24.33
C VAL A 50 -3.07 16.03 -24.68
N PRO A 51 -4.18 15.41 -25.14
CA PRO A 51 -4.18 14.02 -25.60
C PRO A 51 -3.20 13.78 -26.74
N TYR A 52 -2.52 12.62 -26.76
CA TYR A 52 -1.46 12.33 -27.74
C TYR A 52 -1.91 12.49 -29.20
N GLY A 53 -3.13 12.06 -29.52
CA GLY A 53 -3.70 12.17 -30.87
C GLY A 53 -4.38 13.50 -31.17
N PHE A 54 -4.32 14.50 -30.28
CA PHE A 54 -4.99 15.77 -30.51
C PHE A 54 -4.30 16.56 -31.63
N VAL A 55 -5.11 16.95 -32.61
CA VAL A 55 -4.75 17.80 -33.74
C VAL A 55 -5.61 19.05 -33.66
N THR A 56 -5.02 20.22 -33.90
CA THR A 56 -5.76 21.48 -33.83
C THR A 56 -6.90 21.52 -34.88
N PRO A 57 -8.11 21.94 -34.50
CA PRO A 57 -9.25 22.11 -35.40
C PRO A 57 -8.98 22.99 -36.63
N GLU A 58 -9.83 22.87 -37.66
CA GLU A 58 -9.68 23.64 -38.91
C GLU A 58 -9.88 25.15 -38.73
N ASP A 59 -10.66 25.55 -37.74
CA ASP A 59 -10.91 26.95 -37.38
C ASP A 59 -9.80 27.53 -36.47
N TRP A 60 -8.78 26.73 -36.12
CA TRP A 60 -7.62 27.20 -35.39
C TRP A 60 -6.53 27.75 -36.31
N VAL A 61 -5.72 28.65 -35.77
CA VAL A 61 -4.44 29.03 -36.37
C VAL A 61 -3.36 28.63 -35.36
N PRO A 62 -2.44 27.70 -35.72
CA PRO A 62 -2.42 26.92 -36.95
C PRO A 62 -3.47 25.78 -36.96
N ALA A 63 -4.17 25.57 -38.08
CA ALA A 63 -5.06 24.42 -38.29
C ALA A 63 -4.26 23.14 -38.59
N GLY A 64 -4.82 21.97 -38.22
CA GLY A 64 -4.25 20.67 -38.55
C GLY A 64 -2.89 20.38 -37.90
N PHE A 65 -2.49 21.16 -36.90
CA PHE A 65 -1.22 21.01 -36.21
C PHE A 65 -1.29 19.85 -35.20
N PRO A 66 -0.38 18.87 -35.26
CA PRO A 66 -0.42 17.69 -34.39
C PRO A 66 0.12 18.01 -33.00
N LEU A 67 -0.62 18.83 -32.23
CA LEU A 67 -0.18 19.37 -30.94
C LEU A 67 0.14 18.27 -29.92
N GLY A 68 -0.66 17.20 -29.86
CA GLY A 68 -0.41 16.09 -28.93
C GLY A 68 0.93 15.38 -29.20
N THR A 69 1.20 15.04 -30.46
CA THR A 69 2.48 14.46 -30.89
C THR A 69 3.64 15.44 -30.70
N TRP A 70 3.43 16.71 -31.04
CA TRP A 70 4.45 17.75 -30.89
C TRP A 70 4.90 17.92 -29.44
N LEU A 71 3.96 17.95 -28.48
CA LEU A 71 4.28 17.99 -27.04
C LEU A 71 4.96 16.71 -26.56
N ALA A 72 4.59 15.54 -27.11
CA ALA A 72 5.29 14.29 -26.81
C ALA A 72 6.75 14.31 -27.29
N ASP A 73 7.01 14.88 -28.46
CA ASP A 73 8.37 15.10 -28.96
C ASP A 73 9.15 16.07 -28.07
N GLN A 74 8.52 17.14 -27.57
CA GLN A 74 9.18 18.06 -26.64
C GLN A 74 9.58 17.33 -25.35
N ARG A 75 8.69 16.50 -24.77
CA ARG A 75 9.02 15.67 -23.60
C ARG A 75 10.23 14.77 -23.87
N ARG A 76 10.27 14.14 -25.05
CA ARG A 76 11.40 13.30 -25.47
C ARG A 76 12.69 14.10 -25.64
N PHE A 77 12.65 15.28 -26.26
CA PHE A 77 13.81 16.13 -26.45
C PHE A 77 14.35 16.69 -25.15
N ASN A 78 13.47 17.12 -24.23
CA ASN A 78 13.86 17.58 -22.91
C ASN A 78 14.54 16.45 -22.12
N LYS A 79 13.92 15.25 -22.08
CA LYS A 79 14.54 14.06 -21.45
C LYS A 79 15.90 13.69 -22.04
N ALA A 80 16.11 13.96 -23.32
CA ALA A 80 17.38 13.72 -24.01
C ALA A 80 18.40 14.88 -23.85
N GLY A 81 18.06 15.94 -23.10
CA GLY A 81 18.92 17.12 -22.95
C GLY A 81 19.12 17.93 -24.23
N ARG A 82 18.21 17.79 -25.20
CA ARG A 82 18.30 18.44 -26.53
C ARG A 82 17.48 19.71 -26.65
N LEU A 83 16.63 20.00 -25.67
CA LEU A 83 15.83 21.21 -25.64
C LEU A 83 16.63 22.33 -24.96
N THR A 84 16.63 23.53 -25.54
CA THR A 84 17.31 24.68 -24.94
C THR A 84 16.57 25.17 -23.69
N ALA A 85 17.28 25.74 -22.72
CA ALA A 85 16.68 26.26 -21.49
C ALA A 85 15.56 27.29 -21.75
N ALA A 86 15.72 28.14 -22.76
CA ALA A 86 14.70 29.12 -23.17
C ALA A 86 13.40 28.44 -23.63
N ARG A 87 13.50 27.35 -24.41
CA ARG A 87 12.34 26.57 -24.89
C ARG A 87 11.65 25.78 -23.78
N VAL A 88 12.43 25.29 -22.81
CA VAL A 88 11.89 24.68 -21.59
C VAL A 88 11.07 25.72 -20.82
N GLY A 89 11.67 26.89 -20.53
CA GLY A 89 11.00 27.97 -19.82
C GLY A 89 9.71 28.46 -20.47
N GLU A 90 9.71 28.64 -21.80
CA GLU A 90 8.50 29.06 -22.54
C GLU A 90 7.35 28.04 -22.43
N LEU A 91 7.66 26.74 -22.41
CA LEU A 91 6.67 25.70 -22.19
C LEU A 91 6.25 25.58 -20.71
N ASP A 92 7.17 25.80 -19.77
CA ASP A 92 6.89 25.84 -18.34
C ASP A 92 5.87 26.93 -18.00
N GLU A 93 6.02 28.14 -18.57
CA GLU A 93 5.07 29.25 -18.42
C GLU A 93 3.66 28.89 -18.91
N LEU A 94 3.55 27.93 -19.83
CA LEU A 94 2.28 27.42 -20.35
C LEU A 94 1.78 26.18 -19.58
N GLY A 95 2.40 25.83 -18.44
CA GLY A 95 1.98 24.69 -17.63
C GLY A 95 2.33 23.34 -18.26
N MET A 96 3.50 23.22 -18.89
CA MET A 96 3.96 21.97 -19.50
C MET A 96 4.19 20.86 -18.47
N VAL A 97 3.51 19.72 -18.67
CA VAL A 97 3.70 18.52 -17.85
C VAL A 97 4.81 17.65 -18.44
N TRP A 98 6.07 17.85 -18.05
CA TRP A 98 7.18 17.06 -18.61
C TRP A 98 7.07 15.56 -18.34
N SER A 99 6.49 15.19 -17.20
CA SER A 99 6.33 13.81 -16.75
C SER A 99 5.13 13.68 -15.83
N HIS A 100 4.12 12.95 -16.29
CA HIS A 100 2.93 12.64 -15.47
C HIS A 100 3.29 11.87 -14.19
N GLN A 101 4.38 11.09 -14.23
CA GLN A 101 4.87 10.35 -13.08
C GLN A 101 5.54 11.26 -12.04
N ASP A 102 6.18 12.34 -12.47
CA ASP A 102 6.76 13.32 -11.54
C ASP A 102 5.65 14.14 -10.90
N VAL A 103 4.69 14.64 -11.68
CA VAL A 103 3.52 15.34 -11.12
C VAL A 103 2.76 14.47 -10.11
N ALA A 104 2.46 13.20 -10.44
CA ALA A 104 1.78 12.30 -9.52
C ALA A 104 2.62 11.95 -8.27
N PHE A 105 3.95 12.02 -8.37
CA PHE A 105 4.83 11.87 -7.22
C PHE A 105 4.79 13.11 -6.33
N GLU A 106 4.89 14.32 -6.91
CA GLU A 106 4.83 15.59 -6.16
C GLU A 106 3.49 15.79 -5.45
N GLU A 107 2.37 15.46 -6.11
CA GLU A 107 1.04 15.47 -5.49
C GLU A 107 0.98 14.52 -4.29
N GLY A 108 1.53 13.31 -4.44
CA GLY A 108 1.60 12.33 -3.36
C GLY A 108 2.56 12.72 -2.23
N LEU A 109 3.68 13.36 -2.57
CA LEU A 109 4.65 13.88 -1.62
C LEU A 109 4.04 15.02 -0.79
N THR A 110 3.30 15.92 -1.43
CA THR A 110 2.55 16.98 -0.75
C THR A 110 1.55 16.39 0.24
N ALA A 111 0.77 15.39 -0.19
CA ALA A 111 -0.17 14.69 0.69
C ALA A 111 0.55 13.91 1.81
N ALA A 112 1.74 13.37 1.56
CA ALA A 112 2.56 12.69 2.56
C ALA A 112 3.09 13.66 3.63
N CYS A 113 3.57 14.84 3.23
CA CYS A 113 3.96 15.90 4.15
C CYS A 113 2.78 16.33 5.02
N ALA A 114 1.62 16.58 4.42
CA ALA A 114 0.41 16.96 5.16
C ALA A 114 -0.04 15.86 6.14
N TRP A 115 -0.01 14.59 5.70
CA TRP A 115 -0.29 13.45 6.57
C TRP A 115 0.69 13.40 7.75
N ALA A 116 1.99 13.49 7.50
CA ALA A 116 3.01 13.40 8.53
C ALA A 116 2.92 14.55 9.53
N ALA A 117 2.64 15.76 9.06
CA ALA A 117 2.40 16.92 9.92
C ALA A 117 1.19 16.72 10.85
N ALA A 118 0.11 16.11 10.35
CA ALA A 118 -1.10 15.87 11.14
C ALA A 118 -0.99 14.68 12.11
N HIS A 119 -0.20 13.65 11.76
CA HIS A 119 -0.18 12.37 12.50
C HIS A 119 1.15 12.09 13.22
N GLY A 120 2.20 12.87 12.97
CA GLY A 120 3.55 12.69 13.54
C GLY A 120 4.40 11.60 12.89
N HIS A 121 3.93 10.98 11.81
CA HIS A 121 4.62 9.92 11.06
C HIS A 121 4.03 9.76 9.65
N PHE A 122 4.78 9.19 8.71
CA PHE A 122 4.31 8.83 7.37
C PHE A 122 4.06 7.32 7.25
N LEU A 123 3.08 6.84 8.01
CA LEU A 123 2.66 5.42 8.00
C LEU A 123 1.15 5.26 7.83
N PRO A 124 0.53 5.85 6.80
CA PRO A 124 -0.91 5.73 6.60
C PRO A 124 -1.35 4.27 6.48
N PRO A 125 -2.49 3.88 7.09
CA PRO A 125 -3.15 2.61 6.80
C PRO A 125 -3.44 2.47 5.30
N ALA A 126 -3.51 1.24 4.78
CA ALA A 126 -3.64 1.00 3.34
C ALA A 126 -4.91 1.61 2.71
N THR A 127 -5.97 1.77 3.51
CA THR A 127 -7.26 2.34 3.10
C THR A 127 -7.37 3.83 3.40
N ALA A 128 -6.32 4.47 3.91
CA ALA A 128 -6.36 5.89 4.26
C ALA A 128 -6.52 6.78 3.04
N VAL A 129 -7.37 7.80 3.19
CA VAL A 129 -7.60 8.88 2.24
C VAL A 129 -7.37 10.19 2.98
N TRP A 130 -6.65 11.12 2.37
CA TRP A 130 -6.31 12.44 2.93
C TRP A 130 -6.69 13.51 1.91
N ASP A 131 -7.64 14.38 2.25
CA ASP A 131 -8.17 15.41 1.35
C ASP A 131 -8.55 14.89 -0.05
N GLY A 132 -9.19 13.71 -0.08
CA GLY A 132 -9.59 13.03 -1.31
C GLY A 132 -8.45 12.27 -2.01
N TYR A 133 -7.20 12.44 -1.58
CA TYR A 133 -6.05 11.71 -2.11
C TYR A 133 -5.90 10.33 -1.43
N PRO A 134 -5.81 9.21 -2.19
CA PRO A 134 -5.70 7.86 -1.63
C PRO A 134 -4.27 7.56 -1.09
N ILE A 135 -3.87 8.29 -0.06
CA ILE A 135 -2.52 8.30 0.50
C ILE A 135 -2.05 6.93 1.00
N GLY A 136 -2.96 6.10 1.51
CA GLY A 136 -2.65 4.73 1.95
C GLY A 136 -2.19 3.83 0.81
N THR A 137 -2.88 3.90 -0.33
CA THR A 137 -2.53 3.15 -1.54
C THR A 137 -1.24 3.70 -2.16
N TRP A 138 -1.08 5.02 -2.19
CA TRP A 138 0.13 5.65 -2.69
C TRP A 138 1.36 5.26 -1.87
N ALA A 139 1.31 5.36 -0.54
CA ALA A 139 2.39 4.96 0.36
C ALA A 139 2.74 3.47 0.21
N LYS A 140 1.74 2.60 0.06
CA LYS A 140 1.96 1.17 -0.24
C LYS A 140 2.75 1.00 -1.55
N ASN A 141 2.37 1.70 -2.61
CA ASN A 141 3.05 1.63 -3.91
C ASN A 141 4.48 2.17 -3.82
N MET A 142 4.71 3.25 -3.07
CA MET A 142 6.06 3.78 -2.83
C MET A 142 6.94 2.78 -2.09
N ARG A 143 6.42 2.08 -1.06
CA ARG A 143 7.16 1.03 -0.36
C ARG A 143 7.50 -0.14 -1.29
N THR A 144 6.58 -0.53 -2.16
CA THR A 144 6.85 -1.55 -3.18
C THR A 144 7.95 -1.10 -4.13
N ALA A 145 7.91 0.14 -4.62
CA ALA A 145 8.93 0.69 -5.51
C ALA A 145 10.31 0.80 -4.83
N ALA A 146 10.35 1.17 -3.54
CA ALA A 146 11.57 1.22 -2.75
C ALA A 146 12.17 -0.18 -2.57
N ARG A 147 11.37 -1.18 -2.21
CA ARG A 147 11.85 -2.57 -2.08
C ARG A 147 12.37 -3.14 -3.41
N ILE A 148 11.74 -2.78 -4.53
CA ILE A 148 12.27 -3.14 -5.86
C ILE A 148 13.65 -2.50 -6.08
N ALA A 149 13.84 -1.25 -5.67
CA ALA A 149 15.14 -0.58 -5.75
C ALA A 149 16.20 -1.29 -4.89
N ASP A 150 15.85 -1.64 -3.65
CA ASP A 150 16.75 -2.35 -2.72
C ASP A 150 17.18 -3.71 -3.32
N THR A 151 16.23 -4.51 -3.84
CA THR A 151 16.54 -5.78 -4.53
C THR A 151 17.43 -5.59 -5.77
N ILE A 152 17.28 -4.48 -6.49
CA ILE A 152 18.14 -4.18 -7.65
C ILE A 152 19.57 -3.91 -7.20
N VAL A 153 19.76 -3.18 -6.10
CA VAL A 153 21.08 -2.93 -5.50
C VAL A 153 21.72 -4.25 -5.09
N GLU A 154 21.01 -5.07 -4.30
CA GLU A 154 21.49 -6.38 -3.86
C GLU A 154 21.91 -7.28 -5.03
N ARG A 155 21.10 -7.33 -6.10
CA ARG A 155 21.44 -8.13 -7.30
C ARG A 155 22.69 -7.61 -8.00
N ARG A 156 22.85 -6.29 -8.12
CA ARG A 156 24.04 -5.70 -8.74
C ARG A 156 25.30 -6.00 -7.94
N GLU A 157 25.23 -5.88 -6.62
CA GLU A 157 26.33 -6.21 -5.71
C GLU A 157 26.70 -7.70 -5.78
N ALA A 158 25.70 -8.57 -5.92
CA ALA A 158 25.90 -10.01 -6.14
C ALA A 158 26.32 -10.39 -7.57
N GLY A 159 26.51 -9.43 -8.48
CA GLY A 159 26.86 -9.69 -9.89
C GLY A 159 25.75 -10.36 -10.71
N LEU A 160 24.51 -10.33 -10.23
CA LEU A 160 23.35 -10.93 -10.87
C LEU A 160 22.70 -9.97 -11.88
N ARG A 161 22.07 -10.53 -12.91
CA ARG A 161 21.32 -9.77 -13.92
C ARG A 161 20.10 -9.08 -13.30
N VAL A 162 19.89 -7.82 -13.66
CA VAL A 162 18.68 -7.02 -13.39
C VAL A 162 17.79 -7.03 -14.63
N GLU A 163 16.54 -7.45 -14.48
CA GLU A 163 15.59 -7.54 -15.60
C GLU A 163 15.03 -6.16 -15.99
N SER A 164 14.64 -5.35 -15.01
CA SER A 164 14.12 -4.00 -15.23
C SER A 164 14.24 -3.14 -13.98
N SER A 165 14.52 -1.85 -14.17
CA SER A 165 14.49 -0.82 -13.12
C SER A 165 13.33 0.16 -13.26
N ALA A 166 12.42 -0.04 -14.22
CA ALA A 166 11.39 0.95 -14.56
C ALA A 166 10.38 1.23 -13.43
N LYS A 167 10.20 0.28 -12.51
CA LYS A 167 9.30 0.42 -11.34
C LYS A 167 10.04 0.73 -10.05
N ALA A 168 11.37 0.81 -10.08
CA ALA A 168 12.18 1.12 -8.92
C ALA A 168 11.99 2.58 -8.53
N LEU A 169 11.89 2.85 -7.23
CA LEU A 169 11.92 4.21 -6.73
C LEU A 169 13.31 4.80 -7.02
N THR A 170 13.37 6.03 -7.51
CA THR A 170 14.64 6.71 -7.72
C THR A 170 15.23 7.13 -6.38
N GLN A 171 16.55 7.33 -6.33
CA GLN A 171 17.25 7.74 -5.12
C GLN A 171 16.70 9.08 -4.58
N ALA A 172 16.56 10.10 -5.43
CA ALA A 172 16.02 11.40 -5.04
C ALA A 172 14.60 11.31 -4.45
N ARG A 173 13.75 10.44 -5.01
CA ARG A 173 12.39 10.22 -4.49
C ARG A 173 12.40 9.48 -3.15
N ARG A 174 13.35 8.56 -2.95
CA ARG A 174 13.56 7.89 -1.67
C ARG A 174 14.01 8.88 -0.60
N GLU A 175 14.99 9.72 -0.91
CA GLU A 175 15.51 10.77 -0.02
C GLU A 175 14.40 11.74 0.39
N ALA A 176 13.55 12.18 -0.53
CA ALA A 176 12.41 13.05 -0.23
C ALA A 176 11.41 12.40 0.75
N LEU A 177 11.20 11.08 0.68
CA LEU A 177 10.32 10.37 1.63
C LEU A 177 11.02 10.11 2.97
N ASP A 178 12.32 9.83 2.94
CA ASP A 178 13.14 9.64 4.14
C ASP A 178 13.22 10.95 4.96
N GLU A 179 13.22 12.12 4.31
CA GLU A 179 13.15 13.42 4.98
C GLU A 179 11.83 13.63 5.74
N ILE A 180 10.71 13.10 5.22
CA ILE A 180 9.41 13.16 5.90
C ILE A 180 9.38 12.23 7.12
N ASP A 181 9.79 10.98 6.94
CA ASP A 181 9.85 9.98 8.01
C ASP A 181 10.81 8.85 7.62
N PRO A 182 12.01 8.75 8.21
CA PRO A 182 12.97 7.69 7.89
C PRO A 182 12.42 6.28 8.12
N GLY A 183 11.39 6.13 8.96
CA GLY A 183 10.71 4.89 9.25
C GLY A 183 9.57 4.54 8.27
N TRP A 184 9.37 5.30 7.19
CA TRP A 184 8.22 5.13 6.30
C TRP A 184 8.19 3.78 5.56
N CYS A 185 9.35 3.20 5.25
CA CYS A 185 9.50 1.94 4.53
C CYS A 185 10.26 0.88 5.36
N PRO A 186 9.65 0.35 6.43
CA PRO A 186 10.30 -0.68 7.23
C PRO A 186 10.43 -1.99 6.44
N VAL A 187 11.44 -2.79 6.81
CA VAL A 187 11.61 -4.15 6.29
C VAL A 187 10.63 -5.16 6.93
N TRP A 188 9.94 -4.74 8.00
CA TRP A 188 8.83 -5.45 8.65
C TRP A 188 7.47 -4.84 8.29
N ASP A 189 6.42 -5.26 9.00
CA ASP A 189 5.06 -4.77 8.82
C ASP A 189 4.93 -3.27 9.14
N ALA A 190 4.35 -2.50 8.21
CA ALA A 190 4.18 -1.05 8.39
C ALA A 190 3.11 -0.70 9.45
N GLY A 191 2.18 -1.61 9.75
CA GLY A 191 1.25 -1.46 10.85
C GLY A 191 1.95 -1.57 12.21
N TRP A 192 2.85 -2.55 12.35
CA TRP A 192 3.71 -2.63 13.54
C TRP A 192 4.54 -1.35 13.73
N GLN A 193 5.17 -0.85 12.68
CA GLN A 193 5.93 0.41 12.75
C GLN A 193 5.05 1.60 13.15
N ARG A 194 3.82 1.67 12.64
CA ARG A 194 2.85 2.70 13.01
C ARG A 194 2.53 2.63 14.50
N CYS A 195 2.15 1.47 15.01
CA CYS A 195 1.84 1.32 16.44
C CYS A 195 3.05 1.66 17.32
N PHE A 196 4.27 1.29 16.91
CA PHE A 196 5.49 1.69 17.59
C PHE A 196 5.65 3.21 17.67
N ARG A 197 5.46 3.93 16.55
CA ARG A 197 5.55 5.40 16.50
C ARG A 197 4.50 6.06 17.39
N LEU A 198 3.28 5.54 17.38
CA LEU A 198 2.19 6.04 18.22
C LEU A 198 2.44 5.79 19.71
N ALA A 199 2.93 4.60 20.08
CA ALA A 199 3.32 4.29 21.45
C ALA A 199 4.49 5.16 21.92
N GLN A 200 5.50 5.36 21.06
CA GLN A 200 6.63 6.25 21.35
C GLN A 200 6.15 7.68 21.60
N ALA A 201 5.28 8.22 20.74
CA ALA A 201 4.72 9.56 20.93
C ALA A 201 3.88 9.66 22.21
N HIS A 202 3.10 8.63 22.55
CA HIS A 202 2.34 8.56 23.79
C HIS A 202 3.25 8.62 25.03
N VAL A 203 4.34 7.85 25.02
CA VAL A 203 5.33 7.85 26.11
C VAL A 203 6.04 9.20 26.22
N GLN A 204 6.44 9.80 25.09
CA GLN A 204 7.04 11.13 25.06
C GLN A 204 6.09 12.22 25.57
N GLY A 205 4.78 12.02 25.42
CA GLY A 205 3.74 12.88 26.00
C GLY A 205 3.50 12.66 27.50
N GLY A 206 4.27 11.80 28.17
CA GLY A 206 4.15 11.50 29.59
C GLY A 206 3.24 10.31 29.93
N GLY A 207 2.73 9.59 28.92
CA GLY A 207 2.00 8.35 29.11
C GLY A 207 2.90 7.16 29.45
N ALA A 208 2.31 6.10 29.99
CA ALA A 208 2.96 4.80 30.10
C ALA A 208 2.59 3.92 28.90
N VAL A 209 3.40 2.92 28.58
CA VAL A 209 3.04 1.99 27.51
C VAL A 209 1.85 1.13 27.96
N PRO A 210 0.70 1.18 27.26
CA PRO A 210 -0.47 0.41 27.62
C PRO A 210 -0.19 -1.09 27.45
N THR A 211 -0.57 -1.90 28.42
CA THR A 211 -0.48 -3.36 28.35
C THR A 211 -1.85 -4.03 28.29
N VAL A 212 -2.93 -3.26 28.48
CA VAL A 212 -4.31 -3.72 28.45
C VAL A 212 -4.97 -3.34 27.12
N PRO A 213 -5.51 -4.30 26.35
CA PRO A 213 -6.24 -4.01 25.12
C PRO A 213 -7.40 -3.01 25.34
N GLY A 214 -7.49 -2.01 24.48
CA GLY A 214 -8.54 -0.99 24.49
C GLY A 214 -8.30 0.19 25.44
N GLU A 215 -7.22 0.16 26.25
CA GLU A 215 -6.87 1.24 27.19
C GLU A 215 -6.51 2.54 26.45
N VAL A 216 -5.65 2.44 25.44
CA VAL A 216 -5.19 3.57 24.63
C VAL A 216 -5.38 3.25 23.16
N ILE A 217 -6.28 3.98 22.53
CA ILE A 217 -6.55 3.91 21.09
C ILE A 217 -6.18 5.24 20.46
N VAL A 218 -5.19 5.23 19.57
CA VAL A 218 -4.67 6.43 18.90
C VAL A 218 -4.72 6.20 17.40
N GLN A 219 -5.32 7.13 16.65
CA GLN A 219 -5.48 7.02 15.19
C GLN A 219 -6.12 5.69 14.74
N GLY A 220 -7.01 5.12 15.56
CA GLY A 220 -7.67 3.84 15.30
C GLY A 220 -6.84 2.59 15.61
N GLU A 221 -5.61 2.75 16.10
CA GLU A 221 -4.75 1.65 16.53
C GLU A 221 -4.87 1.42 18.05
N ASP A 222 -5.09 0.17 18.45
CA ASP A 222 -5.16 -0.24 19.85
C ASP A 222 -3.75 -0.60 20.35
N LEU A 223 -3.13 0.34 21.06
CA LEU A 223 -1.74 0.24 21.48
C LEU A 223 -1.54 -0.84 22.55
N GLY A 224 -2.54 -1.06 23.42
CA GLY A 224 -2.49 -2.11 24.43
C GLY A 224 -2.54 -3.51 23.81
N ARG A 225 -3.42 -3.71 22.82
CA ARG A 225 -3.46 -4.96 22.05
C ARG A 225 -2.15 -5.19 21.29
N TRP A 226 -1.60 -4.14 20.67
CA TRP A 226 -0.33 -4.24 19.94
C TRP A 226 0.85 -4.55 20.87
N ALA A 227 0.94 -3.90 22.03
CA ALA A 227 1.99 -4.16 23.01
C ALA A 227 1.92 -5.59 23.52
N GLN A 228 0.72 -6.07 23.91
CA GLN A 228 0.52 -7.46 24.32
C GLN A 228 0.93 -8.45 23.23
N ALA A 229 0.51 -8.22 21.98
CA ALA A 229 0.88 -9.07 20.86
C ALA A 229 2.40 -9.09 20.62
N SER A 230 3.07 -7.94 20.76
CA SER A 230 4.52 -7.82 20.61
C SER A 230 5.27 -8.57 21.71
N ARG A 231 4.81 -8.49 22.97
CA ARG A 231 5.40 -9.23 24.11
C ARG A 231 5.22 -10.74 23.98
N LEU A 232 4.03 -11.19 23.55
CA LEU A 232 3.73 -12.62 23.35
C LEU A 232 4.45 -13.20 22.13
N GLY A 233 4.65 -12.38 21.09
CA GLY A 233 5.32 -12.75 19.85
C GLY A 233 6.81 -12.39 19.80
N TRP A 234 7.45 -12.20 20.95
CA TRP A 234 8.80 -11.63 21.04
C TRP A 234 9.83 -12.37 20.18
N ASP A 235 9.82 -13.70 20.20
CA ASP A 235 10.76 -14.54 19.46
C ASP A 235 10.60 -14.46 17.93
N ALA A 236 9.47 -13.94 17.44
CA ALA A 236 9.22 -13.71 16.02
C ALA A 236 9.64 -12.30 15.55
N LEU A 237 9.97 -11.40 16.49
CA LEU A 237 10.45 -10.06 16.17
C LEU A 237 11.93 -10.11 15.76
N MET A 238 12.33 -9.22 14.85
CA MET A 238 13.74 -9.07 14.52
C MET A 238 14.52 -8.45 15.70
N PRO A 239 15.85 -8.67 15.80
CA PRO A 239 16.67 -8.13 16.90
C PRO A 239 16.52 -6.61 17.09
N VAL A 240 16.44 -5.86 16.00
CA VAL A 240 16.22 -4.40 16.06
C VAL A 240 14.84 -4.04 16.61
N GLN A 241 13.80 -4.81 16.31
CA GLN A 241 12.46 -4.57 16.88
C GLN A 241 12.45 -4.86 18.37
N GLN A 242 13.09 -5.96 18.81
CA GLN A 242 13.25 -6.29 20.23
C GLN A 242 14.01 -5.16 20.96
N TRP A 243 15.12 -4.72 20.39
CA TRP A 243 15.90 -3.60 20.94
C TRP A 243 15.07 -2.32 21.05
N MET A 244 14.29 -1.97 20.02
CA MET A 244 13.41 -0.80 20.04
C MET A 244 12.35 -0.90 21.14
N LEU A 245 11.71 -2.05 21.29
CA LEU A 245 10.70 -2.26 22.34
C LEU A 245 11.30 -2.14 23.73
N GLU A 246 12.46 -2.76 23.97
CA GLU A 246 13.14 -2.74 25.27
C GLU A 246 13.68 -1.36 25.62
N ASN A 247 14.40 -0.72 24.69
CA ASN A 247 15.18 0.48 24.99
C ASN A 247 14.42 1.78 24.76
N VAL A 248 13.42 1.80 23.87
CA VAL A 248 12.62 3.00 23.60
C VAL A 248 11.31 2.99 24.39
N LEU A 249 10.69 1.82 24.56
CA LEU A 249 9.37 1.69 25.18
C LEU A 249 9.40 1.00 26.55
N GLY A 250 10.53 0.41 26.97
CA GLY A 250 10.60 -0.31 28.24
C GLY A 250 9.76 -1.60 28.27
N LEU A 251 9.47 -2.18 27.10
CA LEU A 251 8.73 -3.42 26.97
C LEU A 251 9.66 -4.63 27.03
N ALA A 252 9.28 -5.63 27.81
CA ALA A 252 9.96 -6.92 27.93
C ALA A 252 9.11 -8.06 27.34
N PRO A 253 9.71 -9.19 26.93
CA PRO A 253 8.96 -10.38 26.52
C PRO A 253 7.92 -10.79 27.58
N ALA A 254 6.84 -11.42 27.14
CA ALA A 254 5.83 -11.95 28.05
C ALA A 254 6.41 -13.08 28.92
N GLU A 255 6.19 -12.98 30.22
CA GLU A 255 6.55 -14.01 31.20
C GLU A 255 5.70 -15.27 31.00
N GLU A 256 6.18 -16.41 31.53
CA GLU A 256 5.51 -17.70 31.35
C GLU A 256 4.06 -17.70 31.85
N HIS A 257 3.77 -16.95 32.91
CA HIS A 257 2.43 -16.85 33.49
C HIS A 257 1.47 -15.98 32.65
N GLU A 258 1.99 -15.10 31.80
CA GLU A 258 1.22 -14.25 30.88
C GLU A 258 0.93 -14.95 29.56
N ARG A 259 1.73 -15.98 29.23
CA ARG A 259 1.57 -16.75 28.00
C ARG A 259 0.30 -17.57 28.10
N PRO A 260 -0.60 -17.50 27.09
CA PRO A 260 -1.79 -18.31 27.09
C PRO A 260 -1.39 -19.78 27.08
N VAL A 261 -1.92 -20.54 28.05
CA VAL A 261 -1.67 -21.98 28.15
C VAL A 261 -2.05 -22.65 26.83
N LYS A 262 -1.05 -23.22 26.13
CA LYS A 262 -1.26 -23.95 24.88
C LYS A 262 -2.03 -25.23 25.19
N ARG A 263 -3.37 -25.16 25.13
CA ARG A 263 -4.25 -26.34 25.21
C ARG A 263 -3.91 -27.30 24.07
N THR A 264 -3.68 -28.56 24.41
CA THR A 264 -3.49 -29.61 23.41
C THR A 264 -4.74 -29.75 22.54
N GLN A 265 -4.63 -30.43 21.39
CA GLN A 265 -5.83 -30.71 20.57
C GLN A 265 -6.84 -31.58 21.33
N GLU A 266 -6.36 -32.39 22.28
CA GLU A 266 -7.20 -33.21 23.15
C GLU A 266 -7.94 -32.35 24.18
N ASP A 267 -7.25 -31.43 24.87
CA ASP A 267 -7.88 -30.49 25.82
C ASP A 267 -8.93 -29.61 25.14
N LYS A 268 -8.63 -29.11 23.93
CA LYS A 268 -9.59 -28.34 23.13
C LYS A 268 -10.82 -29.18 22.78
N TRP A 269 -10.61 -30.44 22.39
CA TRP A 269 -11.71 -31.37 22.11
C TRP A 269 -12.54 -31.64 23.36
N ALA A 270 -11.92 -31.93 24.50
CA ALA A 270 -12.59 -32.17 25.77
C ALA A 270 -13.43 -30.96 26.20
N LEU A 271 -12.87 -29.75 26.11
CA LEU A 271 -13.57 -28.50 26.42
C LEU A 271 -14.78 -28.28 25.50
N ASN A 272 -14.62 -28.49 24.20
CA ASN A 272 -15.71 -28.37 23.22
C ASN A 272 -16.82 -29.41 23.47
N LEU A 273 -16.45 -30.64 23.82
CA LEU A 273 -17.40 -31.70 24.14
C LEU A 273 -18.14 -31.40 25.44
N ARG A 274 -17.47 -30.84 26.45
CA ARG A 274 -18.09 -30.36 27.69
C ARG A 274 -19.10 -29.24 27.41
N ALA A 275 -18.75 -28.28 26.55
CA ALA A 275 -19.69 -27.25 26.09
C ALA A 275 -20.90 -27.83 25.35
N ALA A 276 -20.68 -28.80 24.46
CA ALA A 276 -21.77 -29.48 23.77
C ALA A 276 -22.69 -30.24 24.76
N ARG A 277 -22.12 -30.92 25.76
CA ARG A 277 -22.87 -31.62 26.81
C ARG A 277 -23.69 -30.65 27.65
N GLN A 278 -23.11 -29.52 28.08
CA GLN A 278 -23.82 -28.51 28.88
C GLN A 278 -25.00 -27.92 28.09
N PHE A 279 -24.77 -27.53 26.83
CA PHE A 279 -25.83 -27.03 25.95
C PHE A 279 -26.92 -28.09 25.74
N HIS A 280 -26.54 -29.33 25.45
CA HIS A 280 -27.48 -30.43 25.27
C HIS A 280 -28.28 -30.75 26.54
N ALA A 281 -27.65 -30.71 27.72
CA ALA A 281 -28.36 -30.92 28.98
C ALA A 281 -29.43 -29.85 29.23
N ARG A 282 -29.20 -28.61 28.77
CA ARG A 282 -30.15 -27.50 28.89
C ARG A 282 -31.24 -27.52 27.81
N GLU A 283 -30.86 -27.75 26.56
CA GLU A 283 -31.76 -27.57 25.39
C GLU A 283 -32.29 -28.89 24.81
N GLY A 284 -31.74 -30.04 25.21
CA GLY A 284 -32.09 -31.36 24.68
C GLY A 284 -31.63 -31.63 23.24
N HIS A 285 -30.85 -30.73 22.63
CA HIS A 285 -30.37 -30.87 21.25
C HIS A 285 -29.07 -30.12 21.00
N LEU A 286 -28.38 -30.39 19.87
CA LEU A 286 -27.20 -29.65 19.41
C LEU A 286 -27.47 -28.66 18.26
N ASN A 287 -28.69 -28.11 18.16
CA ASN A 287 -29.04 -27.05 17.21
C ASN A 287 -28.57 -25.68 17.70
N VAL A 288 -27.25 -25.50 17.82
CA VAL A 288 -26.63 -24.29 18.37
C VAL A 288 -26.56 -23.18 17.30
N PRO A 289 -27.08 -21.96 17.55
CA PRO A 289 -26.91 -20.82 16.64
C PRO A 289 -25.44 -20.50 16.39
N ARG A 290 -25.05 -20.16 15.16
CA ARG A 290 -23.64 -19.97 14.77
C ARG A 290 -22.85 -19.00 15.67
N LYS A 291 -23.50 -17.94 16.15
CA LYS A 291 -22.89 -16.90 17.00
C LYS A 291 -22.93 -17.24 18.51
N HIS A 292 -23.55 -18.35 18.90
CA HIS A 292 -23.70 -18.74 20.30
C HIS A 292 -22.36 -19.00 20.98
N VAL A 293 -22.26 -18.49 22.21
CA VAL A 293 -21.12 -18.70 23.12
C VAL A 293 -21.64 -19.41 24.37
N GLU A 294 -21.13 -20.60 24.61
CA GLU A 294 -21.41 -21.40 25.79
C GLU A 294 -20.37 -21.09 26.87
N HIS A 295 -20.81 -20.76 28.08
CA HIS A 295 -19.93 -20.38 29.19
C HIS A 295 -19.80 -21.55 30.17
N LEU A 296 -18.58 -22.00 30.45
CA LEU A 296 -18.28 -23.14 31.31
C LEU A 296 -17.56 -22.72 32.59
N GLU A 297 -17.83 -23.39 33.70
CA GLU A 297 -17.02 -23.24 34.90
C GLU A 297 -15.61 -23.85 34.69
N PRO A 298 -14.52 -23.17 35.13
CA PRO A 298 -13.17 -23.73 35.06
C PRO A 298 -13.02 -25.04 35.84
N GLU A 299 -12.28 -26.00 35.31
CA GLU A 299 -11.87 -27.18 36.07
C GLU A 299 -10.64 -26.84 36.93
N GLY A 300 -10.79 -26.97 38.26
CA GLY A 300 -9.75 -26.63 39.24
C GLY A 300 -9.76 -25.14 39.62
N ARG A 301 -10.29 -24.82 40.81
CA ARG A 301 -10.21 -23.47 41.39
C ARG A 301 -8.73 -23.06 41.53
N ARG A 302 -8.32 -22.01 40.85
CA ARG A 302 -7.32 -21.08 41.41
C ARG A 302 -8.12 -19.98 42.11
N GLU A 303 -7.80 -19.71 43.38
CA GLU A 303 -8.37 -18.57 44.10
C GLU A 303 -8.21 -17.31 43.24
N GLY A 304 -9.33 -16.66 42.92
CA GLY A 304 -9.37 -15.40 42.15
C GLY A 304 -9.79 -15.49 40.67
N ALA A 305 -10.03 -16.67 40.08
CA ALA A 305 -10.52 -16.78 38.71
C ALA A 305 -12.06 -16.84 38.66
N GLU A 306 -12.72 -15.68 38.70
CA GLU A 306 -14.20 -15.56 38.61
C GLU A 306 -14.75 -15.70 37.18
N GLU A 307 -13.91 -15.81 36.16
CA GLU A 307 -14.35 -15.71 34.77
C GLU A 307 -14.72 -17.07 34.16
N LEU A 308 -15.98 -17.19 33.70
CA LEU A 308 -16.46 -18.37 32.97
C LEU A 308 -15.70 -18.55 31.64
N LEU A 309 -15.34 -19.79 31.31
CA LEU A 309 -14.70 -20.13 30.05
C LEU A 309 -15.70 -20.02 28.89
N ALA A 310 -15.58 -18.96 28.09
CA ALA A 310 -16.37 -18.76 26.88
C ALA A 310 -15.92 -19.67 25.71
N VAL A 311 -16.80 -20.57 25.28
CA VAL A 311 -16.62 -21.44 24.12
C VAL A 311 -17.56 -21.00 23.01
N LYS A 312 -17.05 -20.63 21.83
CA LYS A 312 -17.86 -20.29 20.63
C LYS A 312 -18.51 -21.54 20.02
N LEU A 313 -19.36 -22.22 20.79
CA LEU A 313 -19.90 -23.54 20.50
C LEU A 313 -20.61 -23.61 19.16
N GLY A 314 -21.35 -22.55 18.78
CA GLY A 314 -22.03 -22.49 17.48
C GLY A 314 -21.07 -22.58 16.30
N MET A 315 -19.95 -21.85 16.37
CA MET A 315 -18.91 -21.89 15.33
C MET A 315 -18.15 -23.22 15.34
N VAL A 316 -17.87 -23.77 16.53
CA VAL A 316 -17.19 -25.05 16.70
C VAL A 316 -17.99 -26.18 16.06
N LEU A 317 -19.28 -26.31 16.39
CA LEU A 317 -20.14 -27.37 15.85
C LEU A 317 -20.37 -27.22 14.35
N ASP A 318 -20.49 -25.99 13.83
CA ASP A 318 -20.56 -25.75 12.38
C ASP A 318 -19.29 -26.24 11.65
N ASN A 319 -18.12 -25.93 12.19
CA ASN A 319 -16.85 -26.38 11.61
C ASN A 319 -16.69 -27.91 11.68
N ILE A 320 -17.16 -28.54 12.77
CA ILE A 320 -17.17 -30.00 12.91
C ILE A 320 -18.09 -30.65 11.87
N ARG A 321 -19.30 -30.11 11.63
CA ARG A 321 -20.21 -30.61 10.58
C ARG A 321 -19.57 -30.55 9.19
N LYS A 322 -18.90 -29.44 8.87
CA LYS A 322 -18.22 -29.24 7.57
C LYS A 322 -17.01 -30.15 7.36
N ARG A 323 -16.44 -30.69 8.43
CA ARG A 323 -15.24 -31.53 8.41
C ARG A 323 -15.53 -32.92 9.00
N ALA A 324 -16.77 -33.38 8.86
CA ALA A 324 -17.24 -34.61 9.47
C ALA A 324 -16.46 -35.84 8.95
N ASP A 325 -16.00 -35.79 7.71
CA ASP A 325 -15.13 -36.77 7.04
C ASP A 325 -13.76 -36.92 7.72
N LYS A 326 -13.30 -35.90 8.46
CA LYS A 326 -11.99 -35.87 9.13
C LYS A 326 -12.05 -36.23 10.61
N LEU A 327 -13.24 -36.55 11.15
CA LEU A 327 -13.37 -36.98 12.54
C LEU A 327 -13.00 -38.44 12.69
N THR A 328 -12.29 -38.77 13.78
CA THR A 328 -12.13 -40.16 14.21
C THR A 328 -13.49 -40.74 14.60
N GLU A 329 -13.63 -42.05 14.48
CA GLU A 329 -14.87 -42.77 14.83
C GLU A 329 -15.30 -42.48 16.27
N GLN A 330 -14.36 -42.48 17.22
CA GLN A 330 -14.62 -42.18 18.63
C GLN A 330 -15.19 -40.76 18.83
N ARG A 331 -14.62 -39.75 18.15
CA ARG A 331 -15.08 -38.35 18.27
C ARG A 331 -16.45 -38.15 17.66
N ARG A 332 -16.72 -38.83 16.55
CA ARG A 332 -18.04 -38.85 15.91
C ARG A 332 -19.07 -39.48 16.85
N ALA A 333 -18.76 -40.64 17.44
CA ALA A 333 -19.63 -41.34 18.39
C ALA A 333 -19.98 -40.47 19.62
N HIS A 334 -19.04 -39.72 20.18
CA HIS A 334 -19.33 -38.80 21.29
C HIS A 334 -20.38 -37.73 20.95
N LEU A 335 -20.40 -37.25 19.71
CA LEU A 335 -21.37 -36.25 19.24
C LEU A 335 -22.69 -36.91 18.83
N ASP A 336 -22.65 -38.12 18.27
CA ASP A 336 -23.84 -38.91 17.95
C ASP A 336 -24.67 -39.22 19.21
N GLN A 337 -24.00 -39.52 20.33
CA GLN A 337 -24.65 -39.70 21.64
C GLN A 337 -25.39 -38.44 22.13
N LEU A 338 -24.98 -37.26 21.66
CA LEU A 338 -25.63 -35.97 21.95
C LEU A 338 -26.64 -35.57 20.86
N GLY A 339 -27.03 -36.51 19.99
CA GLY A 339 -28.01 -36.25 18.93
C GLY A 339 -27.50 -35.31 17.83
N MET A 340 -26.18 -35.29 17.58
CA MET A 340 -25.60 -34.44 16.56
C MET A 340 -26.16 -34.75 15.17
N ARG A 341 -26.76 -33.74 14.54
CA ARG A 341 -27.18 -33.82 13.14
C ARG A 341 -26.01 -33.44 12.23
N TRP A 342 -25.64 -34.38 11.37
CA TRP A 342 -24.64 -34.19 10.33
C TRP A 342 -25.27 -33.60 9.07
N THR A 343 -24.56 -32.70 8.41
CA THR A 343 -24.95 -32.24 7.08
C THR A 343 -24.81 -33.39 6.09
N SER A 344 -25.93 -33.88 5.56
CA SER A 344 -25.96 -34.87 4.50
C SER A 344 -25.19 -34.33 3.29
N GLY A 345 -24.12 -35.02 2.88
CA GLY A 345 -23.56 -34.82 1.55
C GLY A 345 -24.68 -35.07 0.53
N ALA A 346 -24.78 -34.19 -0.48
CA ALA A 346 -25.78 -34.24 -1.53
C ALA A 346 -25.99 -35.68 -2.03
N THR A 347 -27.11 -36.29 -1.64
CA THR A 347 -27.60 -37.53 -2.26
C THR A 347 -28.50 -37.12 -3.40
N SER A 348 -28.17 -37.62 -4.59
CA SER A 348 -28.84 -37.36 -5.85
C SER A 348 -30.36 -37.44 -5.74
N ARG A 349 -31.03 -36.48 -6.36
CA ARG A 349 -32.47 -36.49 -6.64
C ARG A 349 -32.84 -37.82 -7.28
N SER A 350 -33.62 -38.64 -6.57
CA SER A 350 -34.38 -39.73 -7.18
C SER A 350 -35.52 -39.09 -7.98
N THR A 351 -35.42 -39.17 -9.30
CA THR A 351 -36.51 -38.94 -10.23
C THR A 351 -37.58 -40.01 -10.02
N ARG A 352 -38.80 -39.58 -9.69
CA ARG A 352 -40.04 -40.27 -10.04
C ARG A 352 -40.90 -39.32 -10.83
#